data_AF-A0A9W6GDL0-F1
#
_entry.id   AF-A0A9W6GDL0-F1
#
_cell.length_a   1.000
_cell.length_b   1.000
_cell.length_c   1.000
_cell.angle_alpha   90.00
_cell.angle_beta   90.00
_cell.angle_gamma   90.00
#
_symmetry.space_group_name_H-M   'P 1'
#
loop_
_entity.id
_entity.type
_entity.pdbx_description
1 polymer ?
#
loop_
_entity_poly.entity_id
_entity_poly.type
_entity_poly.pdbx_seq_one_letter_code
_entity_poly.pdbx_strand_id
1 'polypeptide(L)'
;MRIAIVGAGSIGLAVAWRAAQSGAEVVVHDPDPGSGASRVAAGMIAPVTESHYGEEALGPFMAESADAWPGFARELEAASGLAIGFRDVPTLVVGVEDGDRAEIDRQADLYRFTAREVEVLTARAARKVEPLLSHRVRGGVLAPEDRAVDPRVVHDALLVAAERAGVALRAEQVDDLAALDADQVVIAAGCGSARFFGAGAGAGAGAGAGAGADLIGSFRDRDVWHLPVRPVRGAVLRLRAVGDQPVPRTTVRGFVKGHPIYIVTRESGEIVVGASSDERGFDRRTGTAGAVYELLRRSIELVPEIAEYHLAEVSVGFRPGTPDNLPLIGRLDKRTVAATGHYRNGIALIPATAAAVAALLSGNEKAVPAAFDPRRFGQVKDRRPDDSRRFERPELQHAESVPSEAEPAMQTEETGRRTASALQPRAAERPAAGTPRRGGPRLSRAEPVADGGQRLTGPAAAEATMPSGADERVDREPTTGAGAAESTSTHEEADS
;
A
#
# COMPACT_ATOMS: atom_id res chain seq x y z
N MET A 1 -5.40 26.97 18.03
CA MET A 1 -6.44 25.98 17.66
C MET A 1 -5.89 24.62 17.96
N ARG A 2 -6.68 23.77 18.62
CA ARG A 2 -6.31 22.41 19.05
C ARG A 2 -6.87 21.40 18.06
N ILE A 3 -6.03 20.47 17.59
CA ILE A 3 -6.37 19.54 16.52
C ILE A 3 -5.97 18.13 16.95
N ALA A 4 -6.96 17.24 17.03
CA ALA A 4 -6.70 15.81 17.24
C ALA A 4 -6.68 15.09 15.88
N ILE A 5 -5.68 14.25 15.66
CA ILE A 5 -5.51 13.47 14.43
C ILE A 5 -5.51 11.99 14.80
N VAL A 6 -6.45 11.23 14.25
CA VAL A 6 -6.57 9.80 14.51
C VAL A 6 -5.87 9.03 13.40
N GLY A 7 -4.76 8.38 13.73
CA GLY A 7 -3.89 7.66 12.81
C GLY A 7 -2.55 8.36 12.57
N ALA A 8 -1.46 7.65 12.88
CA ALA A 8 -0.07 8.06 12.71
C ALA A 8 0.59 7.36 11.51
N GLY A 9 -0.18 7.05 10.47
CA GLY A 9 0.38 6.72 9.15
C GLY A 9 0.94 7.97 8.46
N SER A 10 1.63 7.80 7.34
CA SER A 10 2.33 8.89 6.63
C SER A 10 1.42 10.07 6.27
N ILE A 11 0.15 9.82 5.93
CA ILE A 11 -0.85 10.88 5.69
C ILE A 11 -1.12 11.67 6.99
N GLY A 12 -1.42 10.98 8.09
CA GLY A 12 -1.74 11.61 9.38
C GLY A 12 -0.57 12.40 9.96
N LEU A 13 0.65 11.87 9.87
CA LEU A 13 1.86 12.57 10.30
C LEU A 13 2.19 13.78 9.41
N ALA A 14 2.01 13.68 8.10
CA ALA A 14 2.22 14.84 7.21
C ALA A 14 1.18 15.94 7.45
N VAL A 15 -0.09 15.59 7.69
CA VAL A 15 -1.13 16.54 8.14
C VAL A 15 -0.74 17.15 9.48
N ALA A 16 -0.28 16.35 10.45
CA ALA A 16 0.12 16.83 11.77
C ALA A 16 1.26 17.84 11.71
N TRP A 17 2.29 17.52 10.93
CA TRP A 17 3.44 18.39 10.71
C TRP A 17 3.06 19.71 10.03
N ARG A 18 2.22 19.68 8.98
CA ARG A 18 1.71 20.91 8.34
C ARG A 18 0.79 21.74 9.25
N ALA A 19 -0.02 21.09 10.08
CA ALA A 19 -0.87 21.77 11.06
C ALA A 19 -0.06 22.42 12.20
N ALA A 20 0.98 21.75 12.70
CA ALA A 20 1.90 22.34 13.67
C ALA A 20 2.68 23.53 13.08
N GLN A 21 3.11 23.43 11.82
CA GLN A 21 3.73 24.55 11.09
C GLN A 21 2.81 25.77 10.91
N SER A 22 1.48 25.60 10.93
CA SER A 22 0.52 26.73 10.93
C SER A 22 0.18 27.27 12.33
N GLY A 23 0.89 26.81 13.38
CA GLY A 23 0.69 27.26 14.76
C GLY A 23 -0.49 26.61 15.47
N ALA A 24 -0.94 25.43 15.01
CA ALA A 24 -1.90 24.62 15.76
C ALA A 24 -1.22 23.81 16.87
N GLU A 25 -1.94 23.60 17.97
CA GLU A 25 -1.59 22.59 18.98
C GLU A 25 -2.14 21.25 18.47
N VAL A 26 -1.26 20.26 18.25
CA VAL A 26 -1.63 19.02 17.55
C VAL A 26 -1.34 17.80 18.41
N VAL A 27 -2.34 16.93 18.54
CA VAL A 27 -2.22 15.61 19.19
C VAL A 27 -2.54 14.53 18.16
N VAL A 28 -1.63 13.57 17.98
CA VAL A 28 -1.80 12.42 17.09
C VAL A 28 -2.03 11.17 17.94
N HIS A 29 -3.17 10.51 17.77
CA HIS A 29 -3.51 9.26 18.45
C HIS A 29 -3.41 8.08 17.49
N ASP A 30 -2.53 7.12 17.79
CA ASP A 30 -2.42 5.82 17.11
C ASP A 30 -1.79 4.80 18.06
N PRO A 31 -2.37 3.60 18.26
CA PRO A 31 -1.82 2.60 19.18
C PRO A 31 -0.51 1.96 18.70
N ASP A 32 -0.15 2.04 17.42
CA ASP A 32 1.06 1.42 16.85
C ASP A 32 1.56 2.19 15.60
N PRO A 33 2.22 3.36 15.78
CA PRO A 33 2.58 4.28 14.70
C PRO A 33 3.39 3.67 13.54
N GLY A 34 2.79 3.65 12.36
CA GLY A 34 3.40 3.13 11.13
C GLY A 34 3.23 1.64 10.88
N SER A 35 2.55 0.90 11.77
CA SER A 35 2.18 -0.52 11.59
C SER A 35 1.24 -0.78 10.40
N GLY A 36 0.60 0.26 9.88
CA GLY A 36 -0.31 0.22 8.73
C GLY A 36 0.38 0.15 7.37
N ALA A 37 -0.35 0.55 6.32
CA ALA A 37 0.11 0.45 4.93
C ALA A 37 1.45 1.15 4.63
N SER A 38 1.76 2.24 5.36
CA SER A 38 2.96 3.07 5.15
C SER A 38 4.25 2.27 5.07
N ARG A 39 4.60 1.46 6.09
CA ARG A 39 5.88 0.73 6.11
C ARG A 39 5.92 -0.50 5.18
N VAL A 40 4.78 -0.89 4.59
CA VAL A 40 4.71 -1.98 3.60
C VAL A 40 4.76 -1.46 2.16
N ALA A 41 4.33 -0.22 1.92
CA ALA A 41 4.27 0.38 0.60
C ALA A 41 5.62 0.36 -0.16
N ALA A 42 5.54 0.27 -1.48
CA ALA A 42 6.71 0.26 -2.36
C ALA A 42 7.26 1.66 -2.67
N GLY A 43 6.48 2.72 -2.46
CA GLY A 43 6.95 4.11 -2.55
C GLY A 43 7.12 4.63 -3.97
N MET A 44 6.35 4.12 -4.93
CA MET A 44 6.22 4.76 -6.23
C MET A 44 5.48 6.10 -6.08
N ILE A 45 5.91 7.10 -6.86
CA ILE A 45 5.30 8.42 -7.00
C ILE A 45 5.06 8.56 -8.51
N ALA A 46 3.99 7.93 -8.98
CA ALA A 46 3.86 7.55 -10.39
C ALA A 46 2.59 8.15 -11.04
N PRO A 47 2.53 9.49 -11.21
CA PRO A 47 1.36 10.17 -11.78
C PRO A 47 1.02 9.67 -13.19
N VAL A 48 2.02 9.24 -13.97
CA VAL A 48 1.78 8.62 -15.27
C VAL A 48 1.30 7.19 -15.06
N THR A 49 2.15 6.32 -14.52
CA THR A 49 1.89 4.87 -14.65
C THR A 49 0.89 4.29 -13.65
N GLU A 50 0.59 4.96 -12.52
CA GLU A 50 -0.53 4.60 -11.63
C GLU A 50 -1.87 5.25 -12.01
N SER A 51 -1.97 5.92 -13.17
CA SER A 51 -3.26 6.27 -13.78
C SER A 51 -4.06 5.02 -14.19
N HIS A 52 -5.36 5.01 -13.87
CA HIS A 52 -6.30 3.92 -14.21
C HIS A 52 -7.61 4.50 -14.79
N TYR A 53 -8.25 3.73 -15.67
CA TYR A 53 -9.59 4.07 -16.18
C TYR A 53 -10.64 3.99 -15.07
N GLY A 54 -11.56 4.96 -15.01
CA GLY A 54 -12.51 5.15 -13.93
C GLY A 54 -11.96 5.95 -12.73
N GLU A 55 -10.66 6.30 -12.74
CA GLU A 55 -9.98 7.10 -11.72
C GLU A 55 -9.51 8.46 -12.30
N GLU A 56 -10.13 8.95 -13.38
CA GLU A 56 -9.71 10.16 -14.10
C GLU A 56 -9.71 11.42 -13.21
N ALA A 57 -10.63 11.49 -12.24
CA ALA A 57 -10.70 12.57 -11.25
C ALA A 57 -9.49 12.61 -10.29
N LEU A 58 -8.70 11.52 -10.20
CA LEU A 58 -7.49 11.46 -9.39
C LEU A 58 -6.25 11.99 -10.13
N GLY A 59 -6.23 11.94 -11.47
CA GLY A 59 -5.07 12.28 -12.30
C GLY A 59 -4.45 13.66 -11.98
N PRO A 60 -5.23 14.75 -12.04
CA PRO A 60 -4.72 16.10 -11.74
C PRO A 60 -4.16 16.25 -10.32
N PHE A 61 -4.80 15.61 -9.32
CA PHE A 61 -4.35 15.68 -7.92
C PHE A 61 -3.11 14.79 -7.66
N MET A 62 -2.97 13.68 -8.39
CA MET A 62 -1.75 12.88 -8.36
C MET A 62 -0.57 13.59 -9.02
N ALA A 63 -0.84 14.32 -10.12
CA ALA A 63 0.14 15.20 -10.76
C ALA A 63 0.58 16.34 -9.82
N GLU A 64 -0.36 17.11 -9.25
CA GLU A 64 -0.07 18.17 -8.27
C GLU A 64 0.79 17.65 -7.11
N SER A 65 0.45 16.47 -6.58
CA SER A 65 1.21 15.85 -5.50
C SER A 65 2.62 15.43 -5.92
N ALA A 66 2.80 14.96 -7.16
CA ALA A 66 4.11 14.60 -7.71
C ALA A 66 5.02 15.81 -7.94
N ASP A 67 4.47 16.94 -8.40
CA ASP A 67 5.24 18.19 -8.58
C ASP A 67 5.63 18.83 -7.22
N ALA A 68 4.79 18.64 -6.19
CA ALA A 68 5.09 19.06 -4.84
C ALA A 68 6.13 18.18 -4.11
N TRP A 69 6.31 16.92 -4.53
CA TRP A 69 7.19 15.95 -3.85
C TRP A 69 8.66 16.40 -3.70
N PRO A 70 9.33 16.95 -4.72
CA PRO A 70 10.71 17.44 -4.57
C PRO A 70 10.85 18.59 -3.56
N GLY A 71 9.83 19.43 -3.39
CA GLY A 71 9.80 20.48 -2.37
C GLY A 71 9.59 19.89 -0.97
N PHE A 72 8.53 19.08 -0.84
CA PHE A 72 8.19 18.36 0.38
C PHE A 72 9.36 17.51 0.91
N ALA A 73 10.12 16.87 0.01
CA ALA A 73 11.30 16.09 0.36
C ALA A 73 12.36 16.94 1.06
N ARG A 74 12.82 18.05 0.44
CA ARG A 74 13.84 18.94 1.03
C ARG A 74 13.40 19.53 2.37
N GLU A 75 12.13 19.91 2.49
CA GLU A 75 11.57 20.43 3.74
C GLU A 75 11.54 19.37 4.85
N LEU A 76 11.19 18.12 4.52
CA LEU A 76 11.13 17.00 5.46
C LEU A 76 12.53 16.55 5.89
N GLU A 77 13.49 16.51 4.97
CA GLU A 77 14.90 16.23 5.25
C GLU A 77 15.51 17.32 6.15
N ALA A 78 15.22 18.60 5.88
CA ALA A 78 15.66 19.71 6.73
C ALA A 78 15.02 19.68 8.13
N ALA A 79 13.72 19.37 8.24
CA ALA A 79 13.04 19.33 9.54
C ALA A 79 13.45 18.11 10.39
N SER A 80 13.62 16.93 9.79
CA SER A 80 13.98 15.69 10.48
C SER A 80 15.49 15.49 10.66
N GLY A 81 16.33 16.08 9.80
CA GLY A 81 17.75 15.75 9.72
C GLY A 81 18.03 14.34 9.18
N LEU A 82 17.04 13.68 8.58
CA LEU A 82 17.15 12.34 7.99
C LEU A 82 16.91 12.43 6.48
N ALA A 83 17.83 11.89 5.68
CA ALA A 83 17.62 11.72 4.24
C ALA A 83 16.49 10.71 4.00
N ILE A 84 15.50 11.03 3.16
CA ILE A 84 14.29 10.21 2.97
C ILE A 84 14.37 9.24 1.78
N GLY A 85 15.48 9.27 1.04
CA GLY A 85 15.69 8.41 -0.12
C GLY A 85 14.72 8.71 -1.28
N PHE A 86 14.37 9.99 -1.48
CA PHE A 86 13.64 10.44 -2.68
C PHE A 86 14.56 10.34 -3.89
N ARG A 87 14.10 9.66 -4.95
CA ARG A 87 14.90 9.34 -6.14
C ARG A 87 14.25 9.90 -7.39
N ASP A 88 15.06 10.62 -8.15
CA ASP A 88 14.83 10.85 -9.57
C ASP A 88 15.14 9.54 -10.33
N VAL A 89 14.12 8.68 -10.42
CA VAL A 89 14.21 7.36 -11.06
C VAL A 89 12.92 7.09 -11.85
N PRO A 90 13.00 7.00 -13.19
CA PRO A 90 11.82 6.91 -14.03
C PRO A 90 11.21 5.51 -14.00
N THR A 91 9.94 5.42 -14.40
CA THR A 91 9.24 4.13 -14.48
C THR A 91 9.23 3.59 -15.91
N LEU A 92 9.61 2.32 -16.07
CA LEU A 92 9.58 1.59 -17.34
C LEU A 92 8.56 0.45 -17.24
N VAL A 93 7.43 0.57 -17.94
CA VAL A 93 6.36 -0.44 -18.03
C VAL A 93 6.63 -1.40 -19.18
N VAL A 94 6.74 -2.71 -18.93
CA VAL A 94 7.12 -3.72 -19.94
C VAL A 94 6.26 -4.99 -19.92
N GLY A 95 6.20 -5.69 -21.06
CA GLY A 95 5.42 -6.93 -21.23
C GLY A 95 6.22 -8.02 -21.95
N VAL A 96 5.98 -9.30 -21.61
CA VAL A 96 6.75 -10.44 -22.12
C VAL A 96 6.02 -11.29 -23.16
N GLU A 97 4.70 -11.20 -23.23
CA GLU A 97 3.86 -11.85 -24.23
C GLU A 97 3.06 -10.79 -25.01
N ASP A 98 2.53 -11.16 -26.18
CA ASP A 98 1.94 -10.17 -27.10
C ASP A 98 0.60 -9.61 -26.57
N GLY A 99 -0.06 -10.34 -25.66
CA GLY A 99 -1.19 -9.83 -24.86
C GLY A 99 -0.77 -8.84 -23.76
N ASP A 100 0.39 -9.04 -23.12
CA ASP A 100 0.96 -8.06 -22.18
C ASP A 100 1.30 -6.76 -22.94
N ARG A 101 1.84 -6.88 -24.17
CA ARG A 101 2.12 -5.75 -25.04
C ARG A 101 0.86 -4.96 -25.40
N ALA A 102 -0.22 -5.64 -25.78
CA ALA A 102 -1.49 -4.99 -26.12
C ALA A 102 -2.10 -4.21 -24.94
N GLU A 103 -2.00 -4.73 -23.71
CA GLU A 103 -2.44 -4.01 -22.50
C GLU A 103 -1.57 -2.76 -22.23
N ILE A 104 -0.27 -2.82 -22.51
CA ILE A 104 0.64 -1.68 -22.35
C ILE A 104 0.39 -0.60 -23.40
N ASP A 105 0.15 -0.98 -24.66
CA ASP A 105 -0.23 -0.02 -25.72
C ASP A 105 -1.57 0.65 -25.39
N ARG A 106 -2.54 -0.10 -24.84
CA ARG A 106 -3.81 0.44 -24.34
C ARG A 106 -3.61 1.41 -23.16
N GLN A 107 -2.73 1.08 -22.22
CA GLN A 107 -2.40 1.99 -21.11
C GLN A 107 -1.61 3.23 -21.57
N ALA A 108 -0.81 3.13 -22.63
CA ALA A 108 -0.10 4.26 -23.22
C ALA A 108 -1.07 5.36 -23.71
N ASP A 109 -2.26 4.99 -24.17
CA ASP A 109 -3.30 5.95 -24.53
C ASP A 109 -3.79 6.74 -23.30
N LEU A 110 -4.07 6.06 -22.18
CA LEU A 110 -4.40 6.72 -20.91
C LEU A 110 -3.26 7.61 -20.40
N TYR A 111 -2.03 7.13 -20.46
CA TYR A 111 -0.85 7.87 -20.01
C TYR A 111 -0.68 9.19 -20.76
N ARG A 112 -0.95 9.26 -22.07
CA ARG A 112 -0.90 10.51 -22.84
C ARG A 112 -1.95 11.55 -22.44
N PHE A 113 -3.03 11.17 -21.74
CA PHE A 113 -4.00 12.13 -21.17
C PHE A 113 -3.56 12.73 -19.83
N THR A 114 -2.44 12.29 -19.24
CA THR A 114 -1.92 12.85 -17.97
C THR A 114 -1.21 14.21 -18.13
N ALA A 115 -1.07 14.70 -19.36
CA ALA A 115 -0.32 15.91 -19.75
C ALA A 115 1.19 15.90 -19.39
N ARG A 116 1.75 14.72 -19.14
CA ARG A 116 3.17 14.45 -18.89
C ARG A 116 3.84 13.71 -20.05
N GLU A 117 5.16 13.64 -20.03
CA GLU A 117 5.97 12.95 -21.03
C GLU A 117 5.81 11.42 -20.96
N VAL A 118 5.69 10.79 -22.15
CA VAL A 118 5.42 9.35 -22.31
C VAL A 118 6.12 8.83 -23.58
N GLU A 119 7.22 8.09 -23.42
CA GLU A 119 7.94 7.47 -24.54
C GLU A 119 7.47 6.02 -24.79
N VAL A 120 6.97 5.71 -25.99
CA VAL A 120 6.67 4.32 -26.40
C VAL A 120 7.93 3.65 -26.96
N LEU A 121 8.40 2.60 -26.29
CA LEU A 121 9.68 1.95 -26.57
C LEU A 121 9.53 0.60 -27.30
N THR A 122 10.42 0.38 -28.27
CA THR A 122 10.66 -0.95 -28.85
C THR A 122 11.36 -1.86 -27.83
N ALA A 123 11.28 -3.18 -28.01
CA ALA A 123 12.00 -4.16 -27.19
C ALA A 123 13.53 -3.88 -27.08
N ARG A 124 14.14 -3.33 -28.14
CA ARG A 124 15.56 -2.95 -28.16
C ARG A 124 15.81 -1.64 -27.38
N ALA A 125 14.90 -0.68 -27.45
CA ALA A 125 15.01 0.57 -26.70
C ALA A 125 14.78 0.35 -25.20
N ALA A 126 13.77 -0.43 -24.81
CA ALA A 126 13.53 -0.80 -23.42
C ALA A 126 14.77 -1.46 -22.77
N ARG A 127 15.41 -2.43 -23.45
CA ARG A 127 16.67 -3.05 -23.00
C ARG A 127 17.92 -2.14 -23.08
N LYS A 128 17.83 -0.96 -23.70
CA LYS A 128 18.89 0.07 -23.63
C LYS A 128 18.73 0.92 -22.37
N VAL A 129 17.48 1.22 -21.98
CA VAL A 129 17.15 1.94 -20.75
C VAL A 129 17.42 1.06 -19.53
N GLU A 130 16.92 -0.18 -19.53
CA GLU A 130 17.10 -1.16 -18.47
C GLU A 130 17.78 -2.44 -19.00
N PRO A 131 19.11 -2.56 -18.88
CA PRO A 131 19.85 -3.71 -19.41
C PRO A 131 19.52 -5.06 -18.76
N LEU A 132 18.98 -5.06 -17.53
CA LEU A 132 18.61 -6.29 -16.81
C LEU A 132 17.27 -6.89 -17.28
N LEU A 133 16.57 -6.25 -18.21
CA LEU A 133 15.32 -6.78 -18.76
C LEU A 133 15.54 -8.04 -19.60
N SER A 134 14.66 -9.01 -19.34
CA SER A 134 14.53 -10.26 -20.07
C SER A 134 14.48 -10.06 -21.59
N HIS A 135 15.17 -10.94 -22.33
CA HIS A 135 15.14 -10.97 -23.79
C HIS A 135 13.72 -11.20 -24.35
N ARG A 136 12.80 -11.75 -23.53
CA ARG A 136 11.39 -11.97 -23.92
C ARG A 136 10.61 -10.67 -24.08
N VAL A 137 11.00 -9.59 -23.38
CA VAL A 137 10.29 -8.31 -23.37
C VAL A 137 10.02 -7.80 -24.80
N ARG A 138 8.74 -7.50 -25.07
CA ARG A 138 8.16 -7.08 -26.37
C ARG A 138 8.17 -5.56 -26.59
N GLY A 139 8.77 -4.82 -25.68
CA GLY A 139 8.77 -3.36 -25.62
C GLY A 139 8.10 -2.86 -24.36
N GLY A 140 7.79 -1.58 -24.34
CA GLY A 140 7.25 -0.95 -23.14
C GLY A 140 6.95 0.53 -23.32
N VAL A 141 6.67 1.19 -22.20
CA VAL A 141 6.49 2.65 -22.10
C VAL A 141 7.39 3.17 -20.98
N LEU A 142 8.16 4.22 -21.25
CA LEU A 142 8.93 4.95 -20.26
C LEU A 142 8.17 6.22 -19.87
N ALA A 143 7.98 6.41 -18.57
CA ALA A 143 7.51 7.64 -17.96
C ALA A 143 8.71 8.32 -17.27
N PRO A 144 9.38 9.29 -17.93
CA PRO A 144 10.56 9.95 -17.39
C PRO A 144 10.24 10.88 -16.20
N GLU A 145 8.97 11.22 -15.97
CA GLU A 145 8.48 12.04 -14.86
C GLU A 145 8.01 11.25 -13.62
N ASP A 146 7.83 9.93 -13.73
CA ASP A 146 7.54 9.11 -12.55
C ASP A 146 8.76 9.07 -11.59
N ARG A 147 8.52 8.96 -10.29
CA ARG A 147 9.55 9.01 -9.23
C ARG A 147 9.38 7.88 -8.21
N ALA A 148 10.35 7.72 -7.31
CA ALA A 148 10.22 6.80 -6.17
C ALA A 148 10.85 7.35 -4.88
N VAL A 149 10.45 6.80 -3.74
CA VAL A 149 10.95 7.13 -2.40
C VAL A 149 10.96 5.87 -1.51
N ASP A 150 11.60 5.89 -0.33
CA ASP A 150 11.36 4.85 0.69
C ASP A 150 10.28 5.25 1.71
N PRO A 151 9.09 4.60 1.71
CA PRO A 151 8.03 4.90 2.66
C PRO A 151 8.37 4.62 4.13
N ARG A 152 9.36 3.77 4.41
CA ARG A 152 9.83 3.52 5.79
C ARG A 152 10.58 4.75 6.29
N VAL A 153 11.58 5.20 5.53
CA VAL A 153 12.42 6.35 5.92
C VAL A 153 11.63 7.66 5.87
N VAL A 154 10.69 7.82 4.92
CA VAL A 154 9.70 8.91 4.93
C VAL A 154 8.86 8.90 6.21
N HIS A 155 8.41 7.72 6.66
CA HIS A 155 7.62 7.61 7.89
C HIS A 155 8.44 7.96 9.14
N ASP A 156 9.69 7.49 9.21
CA ASP A 156 10.60 7.80 10.30
C ASP A 156 10.96 9.29 10.34
N ALA A 157 11.25 9.90 9.19
CA ALA A 157 11.44 11.34 9.06
C ALA A 157 10.19 12.15 9.44
N LEU A 158 8.98 11.69 9.07
CA LEU A 158 7.73 12.33 9.44
C LEU A 158 7.44 12.28 10.95
N LEU A 159 7.81 11.20 11.65
CA LEU A 159 7.74 11.14 13.11
C LEU A 159 8.63 12.21 13.74
N VAL A 160 9.92 12.25 13.36
CA VAL A 160 10.90 13.21 13.90
C VAL A 160 10.53 14.67 13.56
N ALA A 161 10.05 14.93 12.34
CA ALA A 161 9.63 16.26 11.92
C ALA A 161 8.35 16.74 12.63
N ALA A 162 7.41 15.84 12.92
CA ALA A 162 6.23 16.14 13.72
C ALA A 162 6.60 16.42 15.19
N GLU A 163 7.41 15.56 15.81
CA GLU A 163 7.90 15.74 17.19
C GLU A 163 8.64 17.07 17.36
N ARG A 164 9.57 17.40 16.45
CA ARG A 164 10.29 18.69 16.46
C ARG A 164 9.41 19.91 16.18
N ALA A 165 8.25 19.73 15.55
CA ALA A 165 7.24 20.77 15.39
C ALA A 165 6.31 20.89 16.62
N GLY A 166 6.52 20.10 17.68
CA GLY A 166 5.71 20.13 18.90
C GLY A 166 4.45 19.27 18.86
N VAL A 167 4.31 18.35 17.89
CA VAL A 167 3.18 17.42 17.82
C VAL A 167 3.29 16.38 18.96
N ALA A 168 2.25 16.28 19.78
CA ALA A 168 2.19 15.28 20.83
C ALA A 168 1.68 13.93 20.29
N LEU A 169 2.46 12.87 20.41
CA LEU A 169 2.06 11.49 20.06
C LEU A 169 1.41 10.78 21.26
N ARG A 170 0.32 10.06 21.00
CA ARG A 170 -0.44 9.26 21.98
C ARG A 170 -0.59 7.83 21.47
N ALA A 171 -0.04 6.87 22.20
CA ALA A 171 -0.06 5.44 21.88
C ALA A 171 -1.43 4.80 22.21
N GLU A 172 -2.50 5.34 21.63
CA GLU A 172 -3.88 5.15 22.07
C GLU A 172 -4.81 4.84 20.89
N GLN A 173 -5.71 3.87 21.06
CA GLN A 173 -6.83 3.64 20.15
C GLN A 173 -7.94 4.66 20.45
N VAL A 174 -8.38 5.38 19.42
CA VAL A 174 -9.60 6.21 19.50
C VAL A 174 -10.77 5.43 18.93
N ASP A 175 -11.78 5.18 19.75
CA ASP A 175 -13.07 4.63 19.32
C ASP A 175 -14.20 5.69 19.33
N ASP A 176 -13.99 6.83 19.98
CA ASP A 176 -14.94 7.96 20.03
C ASP A 176 -14.27 9.31 19.69
N LEU A 177 -14.65 9.89 18.55
CA LEU A 177 -14.20 11.21 18.11
C LEU A 177 -14.79 12.36 18.95
N ALA A 178 -15.96 12.16 19.57
CA ALA A 178 -16.60 13.16 20.42
C ALA A 178 -15.88 13.34 21.77
N ALA A 179 -15.18 12.30 22.24
CA ALA A 179 -14.45 12.30 23.51
C ALA A 179 -13.06 12.98 23.45
N LEU A 180 -12.55 13.27 22.25
CA LEU A 180 -11.28 13.99 22.06
C LEU A 180 -11.42 15.46 22.49
N ASP A 181 -10.47 16.00 23.25
CA ASP A 181 -10.45 17.42 23.61
C ASP A 181 -9.73 18.27 22.54
N ALA A 182 -10.45 18.59 21.47
CA ALA A 182 -9.91 19.36 20.34
C ALA A 182 -10.97 20.19 19.59
N ASP A 183 -10.56 21.31 19.02
CA ASP A 183 -11.41 22.24 18.27
C ASP A 183 -11.74 21.69 16.87
N GLN A 184 -10.83 20.88 16.30
CA GLN A 184 -10.99 20.14 15.04
C GLN A 184 -10.46 18.70 15.19
N VAL A 185 -10.97 17.78 14.38
CA VAL A 185 -10.57 16.36 14.36
C VAL A 185 -10.29 15.90 12.92
N VAL A 186 -9.17 15.20 12.68
CA VAL A 186 -8.85 14.60 11.37
C VAL A 186 -8.82 13.07 11.47
N ILE A 187 -9.57 12.40 10.60
CA ILE A 187 -9.58 10.93 10.48
C ILE A 187 -8.57 10.51 9.40
N ALA A 188 -7.36 10.10 9.81
CA ALA A 188 -6.27 9.65 8.95
C ALA A 188 -5.87 8.16 9.15
N ALA A 189 -6.67 7.40 9.91
CA ALA A 189 -6.38 6.03 10.37
C ALA A 189 -6.35 4.92 9.29
N GLY A 190 -6.28 5.26 8.00
CA GLY A 190 -6.26 4.30 6.90
C GLY A 190 -7.44 3.32 6.98
N CYS A 191 -7.17 2.02 7.00
CA CYS A 191 -8.22 1.00 7.14
C CYS A 191 -8.94 1.06 8.50
N GLY A 192 -8.32 1.66 9.54
CA GLY A 192 -8.95 1.90 10.83
C GLY A 192 -10.07 2.95 10.78
N SER A 193 -10.12 3.79 9.75
CA SER A 193 -11.20 4.77 9.54
C SER A 193 -12.59 4.11 9.43
N ALA A 194 -12.66 2.83 9.05
CA ALA A 194 -13.89 2.05 9.00
C ALA A 194 -14.56 1.85 10.37
N ARG A 195 -13.88 2.11 11.50
CA ARG A 195 -14.50 2.11 12.83
C ARG A 195 -15.51 3.24 13.03
N PHE A 196 -15.37 4.34 12.31
CA PHE A 196 -16.27 5.50 12.42
C PHE A 196 -17.46 5.43 11.45
N PHE A 197 -17.83 4.20 11.06
CA PHE A 197 -18.89 3.87 10.11
C PHE A 197 -20.23 3.65 10.81
N GLY A 198 -21.30 4.23 10.27
CA GLY A 198 -22.67 3.98 10.75
C GLY A 198 -23.11 2.54 10.53
N ALA A 199 -23.56 1.86 11.58
CA ALA A 199 -24.01 0.45 11.56
C ALA A 199 -25.34 0.25 10.78
N GLY A 200 -25.32 0.54 9.48
CA GLY A 200 -26.49 0.61 8.60
C GLY A 200 -26.34 -0.07 7.24
N ALA A 201 -25.23 -0.79 6.99
CA ALA A 201 -25.06 -1.64 5.81
C ALA A 201 -24.18 -2.86 6.13
N GLY A 202 -24.75 -4.07 5.98
CA GLY A 202 -24.05 -5.35 5.90
C GLY A 202 -22.89 -5.61 6.88
N ALA A 203 -23.17 -6.18 8.06
CA ALA A 203 -22.13 -6.71 8.95
C ALA A 203 -21.39 -7.90 8.28
N GLY A 204 -20.33 -7.58 7.53
CA GLY A 204 -19.64 -8.52 6.63
C GLY A 204 -18.14 -8.25 6.43
N ALA A 205 -17.55 -7.34 7.22
CA ALA A 205 -16.10 -7.13 7.28
C ALA A 205 -15.67 -7.04 8.75
N GLY A 206 -14.72 -7.89 9.15
CA GLY A 206 -14.43 -8.12 10.57
C GLY A 206 -13.71 -6.98 11.27
N ALA A 207 -14.41 -6.23 12.12
CA ALA A 207 -13.83 -5.74 13.36
C ALA A 207 -13.63 -6.95 14.29
N GLY A 208 -12.38 -7.33 14.57
CA GLY A 208 -12.11 -8.61 15.26
C GLY A 208 -10.64 -8.94 15.46
N ALA A 209 -9.98 -8.23 16.37
CA ALA A 209 -8.67 -8.61 16.91
C ALA A 209 -8.62 -8.29 18.41
N GLY A 210 -9.48 -8.94 19.19
CA GLY A 210 -9.57 -8.79 20.65
C GLY A 210 -10.96 -8.37 21.14
N ALA A 211 -11.49 -9.15 22.09
CA ALA A 211 -12.67 -8.92 22.93
C ALA A 211 -14.07 -8.76 22.26
N GLY A 212 -15.06 -9.43 22.87
CA GLY A 212 -16.43 -8.90 22.99
C GLY A 212 -17.33 -8.91 21.76
N ALA A 213 -17.90 -10.07 21.42
CA ALA A 213 -19.18 -10.10 20.70
C ALA A 213 -20.32 -9.81 21.69
N ASP A 214 -20.43 -8.56 22.17
CA ASP A 214 -21.57 -8.04 22.96
C ASP A 214 -21.53 -6.50 23.07
N LEU A 215 -21.72 -5.80 21.94
CA LEU A 215 -21.87 -4.33 21.90
C LEU A 215 -23.02 -3.87 21.00
N ILE A 216 -24.23 -4.38 21.27
CA ILE A 216 -25.48 -3.64 20.94
C ILE A 216 -25.68 -2.55 22.02
N GLY A 217 -24.64 -1.71 22.18
CA GLY A 217 -24.49 -0.73 23.25
C GLY A 217 -25.01 0.64 22.86
N SER A 218 -26.33 0.77 22.69
CA SER A 218 -27.05 2.05 22.63
C SER A 218 -26.40 3.15 21.76
N PHE A 219 -26.13 2.87 20.49
CA PHE A 219 -25.92 3.92 19.50
C PHE A 219 -27.20 4.77 19.41
N ARG A 220 -27.14 6.01 19.88
CA ARG A 220 -28.21 7.01 19.77
C ARG A 220 -27.60 8.37 19.49
N ASP A 221 -28.28 9.14 18.64
CA ASP A 221 -28.07 10.58 18.40
C ASP A 221 -26.62 10.99 18.07
N ARG A 222 -25.93 10.15 17.29
CA ARG A 222 -24.64 10.47 16.65
C ARG A 222 -24.82 10.60 15.15
N ASP A 223 -24.28 11.67 14.55
CA ASP A 223 -24.17 11.79 13.09
C ASP A 223 -23.11 10.80 12.59
N VAL A 224 -23.50 9.57 12.27
CA VAL A 224 -22.54 8.52 11.88
C VAL A 224 -22.30 8.51 10.38
N TRP A 225 -21.04 8.76 10.01
CA TRP A 225 -20.61 8.95 8.64
C TRP A 225 -20.51 7.62 7.88
N HIS A 226 -20.92 7.61 6.61
CA HIS A 226 -20.73 6.46 5.75
C HIS A 226 -19.33 6.54 5.12
N LEU A 227 -18.31 6.05 5.85
CA LEU A 227 -16.93 5.93 5.39
C LEU A 227 -16.62 4.49 4.95
N PRO A 228 -16.93 4.07 3.69
CA PRO A 228 -16.81 2.70 3.22
C PRO A 228 -15.36 2.31 2.89
N VAL A 229 -14.46 2.45 3.87
CA VAL A 229 -13.06 2.05 3.73
C VAL A 229 -12.92 0.54 3.98
N ARG A 230 -12.35 -0.18 3.01
CA ARG A 230 -12.14 -1.64 3.06
C ARG A 230 -10.65 -1.99 2.98
N PRO A 231 -10.18 -3.01 3.72
CA PRO A 231 -8.78 -3.44 3.65
C PRO A 231 -8.53 -4.29 2.39
N VAL A 232 -7.89 -3.70 1.37
CA VAL A 232 -7.38 -4.47 0.23
C VAL A 232 -5.97 -4.96 0.57
N ARG A 233 -5.80 -6.27 0.70
CA ARG A 233 -4.57 -6.88 1.19
C ARG A 233 -3.57 -7.07 0.04
N GLY A 234 -2.33 -6.64 0.25
CA GLY A 234 -1.23 -6.85 -0.69
C GLY A 234 0.02 -7.38 0.00
N ALA A 235 0.54 -8.50 -0.51
CA ALA A 235 1.86 -9.01 -0.16
C ALA A 235 2.94 -8.32 -1.01
N VAL A 236 4.09 -8.03 -0.37
CA VAL A 236 5.27 -7.39 -0.96
C VAL A 236 6.52 -8.12 -0.47
N LEU A 237 7.45 -8.39 -1.38
CA LEU A 237 8.75 -8.97 -1.07
C LEU A 237 9.80 -7.86 -1.04
N ARG A 238 10.76 -7.95 -0.11
CA ARG A 238 11.99 -7.12 -0.14
C ARG A 238 13.18 -8.03 -0.34
N LEU A 239 13.90 -7.78 -1.42
CA LEU A 239 15.11 -8.51 -1.81
C LEU A 239 16.32 -7.59 -1.62
N ARG A 240 17.53 -8.16 -1.57
CA ARG A 240 18.79 -7.41 -1.61
C ARG A 240 19.74 -8.02 -2.62
N ALA A 241 20.40 -7.17 -3.39
CA ALA A 241 21.60 -7.55 -4.11
C ALA A 241 22.70 -7.98 -3.12
N VAL A 242 23.53 -8.93 -3.52
CA VAL A 242 24.62 -9.51 -2.75
C VAL A 242 25.94 -9.19 -3.44
N GLY A 243 26.88 -8.59 -2.70
CA GLY A 243 28.16 -8.16 -3.26
C GLY A 243 27.99 -7.03 -4.28
N ASP A 244 28.50 -7.24 -5.49
CA ASP A 244 28.50 -6.31 -6.63
C ASP A 244 27.43 -6.65 -7.69
N GLN A 245 26.45 -7.50 -7.37
CA GLN A 245 25.31 -7.82 -8.23
C GLN A 245 24.64 -6.53 -8.78
N PRO A 246 24.38 -6.45 -10.10
CA PRO A 246 23.78 -5.27 -10.71
C PRO A 246 22.30 -5.15 -10.32
N VAL A 247 21.83 -3.93 -10.04
CA VAL A 247 20.42 -3.65 -9.70
C VAL A 247 19.69 -2.90 -10.82
N PRO A 248 18.34 -2.99 -10.92
CA PRO A 248 17.58 -2.27 -11.93
C PRO A 248 17.75 -0.76 -11.76
N ARG A 249 18.07 -0.09 -12.86
CA ARG A 249 18.30 1.36 -12.95
C ARG A 249 17.00 2.15 -12.86
N THR A 250 15.91 1.56 -13.29
CA THR A 250 14.56 2.12 -13.36
C THR A 250 13.63 1.48 -12.32
N THR A 251 12.49 2.14 -12.07
CA THR A 251 11.34 1.45 -11.49
C THR A 251 10.73 0.58 -12.59
N VAL A 252 10.97 -0.73 -12.57
CA VAL A 252 10.41 -1.64 -13.58
C VAL A 252 8.98 -2.01 -13.17
N ARG A 253 8.02 -1.70 -14.03
CA ARG A 253 6.65 -2.19 -13.94
C ARG A 253 6.35 -3.09 -15.11
N GLY A 254 5.30 -3.89 -15.03
CA GLY A 254 4.91 -4.66 -16.19
C GLY A 254 3.76 -5.61 -16.00
N PHE A 255 3.48 -6.32 -17.10
CA PHE A 255 2.50 -7.39 -17.18
C PHE A 255 3.20 -8.68 -17.58
N VAL A 256 2.83 -9.76 -16.89
CA VAL A 256 3.26 -11.12 -17.19
C VAL A 256 2.01 -11.98 -17.25
N LYS A 257 1.60 -12.38 -18.45
CA LYS A 257 0.38 -13.16 -18.70
C LYS A 257 -0.87 -12.43 -18.20
N GLY A 258 -0.98 -11.14 -18.51
CA GLY A 258 -2.06 -10.25 -18.09
C GLY A 258 -2.03 -9.83 -16.62
N HIS A 259 -1.06 -10.30 -15.82
CA HIS A 259 -0.98 -9.99 -14.39
C HIS A 259 0.05 -8.89 -14.11
N PRO A 260 -0.31 -7.83 -13.36
CA PRO A 260 0.62 -6.76 -13.02
C PRO A 260 1.70 -7.21 -12.03
N ILE A 261 2.88 -6.59 -12.16
CA ILE A 261 4.03 -6.69 -11.25
C ILE A 261 4.81 -5.36 -11.27
N TYR A 262 5.49 -5.04 -10.17
CA TYR A 262 6.46 -3.96 -10.06
C TYR A 262 7.71 -4.39 -9.29
N ILE A 263 8.82 -3.72 -9.57
CA ILE A 263 10.16 -3.91 -9.04
C ILE A 263 10.73 -2.50 -8.80
N VAL A 264 10.84 -2.07 -7.54
CA VAL A 264 11.30 -0.72 -7.17
C VAL A 264 12.64 -0.79 -6.45
N THR A 265 13.70 -0.29 -7.11
CA THR A 265 15.07 -0.28 -6.56
C THR A 265 15.27 0.88 -5.58
N ARG A 266 15.91 0.61 -4.45
CA ARG A 266 16.45 1.60 -3.51
C ARG A 266 17.92 1.88 -3.76
N GLU A 267 18.36 3.06 -3.37
CA GLU A 267 19.79 3.42 -3.34
C GLU A 267 20.61 2.52 -2.38
N SER A 268 19.97 1.99 -1.34
CA SER A 268 20.54 1.01 -0.39
C SER A 268 20.69 -0.42 -0.92
N GLY A 269 20.51 -0.65 -2.23
CA GLY A 269 20.56 -2.00 -2.83
C GLY A 269 19.39 -2.92 -2.45
N GLU A 270 18.34 -2.38 -1.83
CA GLU A 270 17.07 -3.09 -1.62
C GLU A 270 16.22 -3.05 -2.89
N ILE A 271 15.57 -4.16 -3.23
CA ILE A 271 14.66 -4.27 -4.37
C ILE A 271 13.28 -4.70 -3.85
N VAL A 272 12.29 -3.82 -3.99
CA VAL A 272 10.91 -4.06 -3.54
C VAL A 272 10.10 -4.66 -4.69
N VAL A 273 9.73 -5.94 -4.57
CA VAL A 273 8.92 -6.64 -5.58
C VAL A 273 7.49 -6.77 -5.08
N GLY A 274 6.53 -6.31 -5.88
CA GLY A 274 5.12 -6.36 -5.49
C GLY A 274 4.14 -6.19 -6.64
N ALA A 275 2.84 -6.32 -6.41
CA ALA A 275 2.23 -6.80 -5.18
C ALA A 275 1.05 -7.71 -5.51
N SER A 276 0.72 -8.63 -4.59
CA SER A 276 -0.58 -9.29 -4.67
C SER A 276 -1.71 -8.27 -4.40
N SER A 277 -2.94 -8.67 -4.73
CA SER A 277 -4.14 -7.96 -4.34
C SER A 277 -5.22 -8.99 -4.05
N ASP A 278 -5.73 -9.04 -2.82
CA ASP A 278 -6.88 -9.87 -2.45
C ASP A 278 -7.72 -9.21 -1.35
N GLU A 279 -8.97 -9.66 -1.22
CA GLU A 279 -9.95 -9.12 -0.28
C GLU A 279 -10.40 -10.22 0.69
N ARG A 280 -9.54 -10.53 1.67
CA ARG A 280 -9.82 -11.48 2.76
C ARG A 280 -9.84 -10.83 4.15
N GLY A 281 -10.25 -9.56 4.20
CA GLY A 281 -10.27 -8.78 5.44
C GLY A 281 -8.88 -8.56 6.04
N PHE A 282 -8.82 -8.36 7.36
CA PHE A 282 -7.59 -8.13 8.12
C PHE A 282 -6.77 -9.41 8.42
N ASP A 283 -6.72 -10.36 7.47
CA ASP A 283 -5.90 -11.58 7.60
C ASP A 283 -4.40 -11.25 7.51
N ARG A 284 -3.82 -10.92 8.67
CA ARG A 284 -2.42 -10.52 8.95
C ARG A 284 -1.39 -11.65 8.78
N ARG A 285 -1.78 -12.87 8.43
CA ARG A 285 -0.81 -13.96 8.18
C ARG A 285 0.10 -13.56 7.01
N THR A 286 1.41 -13.80 7.19
CA THR A 286 2.46 -13.47 6.21
C THR A 286 2.15 -14.08 4.84
N GLY A 287 2.64 -13.42 3.78
CA GLY A 287 2.25 -13.67 2.39
C GLY A 287 2.20 -15.16 2.05
N THR A 288 1.06 -15.62 1.52
CA THR A 288 0.84 -17.05 1.24
C THR A 288 1.91 -17.57 0.27
N ALA A 289 2.29 -18.85 0.39
CA ALA A 289 3.33 -19.43 -0.47
C ALA A 289 3.05 -19.23 -1.98
N GLY A 290 1.79 -19.29 -2.40
CA GLY A 290 1.38 -18.97 -3.78
C GLY A 290 1.55 -17.50 -4.16
N ALA A 291 1.34 -16.55 -3.25
CA ALA A 291 1.60 -15.14 -3.49
C ALA A 291 3.11 -14.84 -3.58
N VAL A 292 3.93 -15.43 -2.72
CA VAL A 292 5.40 -15.31 -2.79
C VAL A 292 5.92 -15.92 -4.10
N TYR A 293 5.47 -17.13 -4.43
CA TYR A 293 5.84 -17.81 -5.68
C TYR A 293 5.45 -17.00 -6.92
N GLU A 294 4.21 -16.50 -7.02
CA GLU A 294 3.79 -15.72 -8.18
C GLU A 294 4.51 -14.37 -8.30
N LEU A 295 4.84 -13.71 -7.17
CA LEU A 295 5.64 -12.48 -7.21
C LEU A 295 7.05 -12.74 -7.73
N LEU A 296 7.76 -13.73 -7.18
CA LEU A 296 9.10 -14.13 -7.65
C LEU A 296 9.07 -14.58 -9.12
N ARG A 297 8.12 -15.44 -9.50
CA ARG A 297 8.01 -15.99 -10.86
C ARG A 297 7.80 -14.89 -11.90
N ARG A 298 6.94 -13.91 -11.62
CA ARG A 298 6.66 -12.79 -12.53
C ARG A 298 7.81 -11.80 -12.60
N SER A 299 8.43 -11.48 -11.47
CA SER A 299 9.58 -10.55 -11.45
C SER A 299 10.78 -11.14 -12.19
N ILE A 300 11.06 -12.44 -12.05
CA ILE A 300 12.10 -13.16 -12.81
C ILE A 300 11.77 -13.24 -14.31
N GLU A 301 10.49 -13.37 -14.71
CA GLU A 301 10.11 -13.31 -16.13
C GLU A 301 10.42 -11.94 -16.77
N LEU A 302 10.35 -10.84 -16.00
CA LEU A 302 10.73 -9.48 -16.46
C LEU A 302 12.23 -9.19 -16.34
N VAL A 303 12.84 -9.51 -15.19
CA VAL A 303 14.23 -9.18 -14.81
C VAL A 303 14.87 -10.44 -14.22
N PRO A 304 15.59 -11.24 -15.02
CA PRO A 304 16.09 -12.55 -14.58
C PRO A 304 17.04 -12.53 -13.39
N GLU A 305 17.81 -11.45 -13.22
CA GLU A 305 18.75 -11.22 -12.11
C GLU A 305 18.11 -11.39 -10.72
N ILE A 306 16.79 -11.17 -10.62
CA ILE A 306 16.03 -11.33 -9.38
C ILE A 306 16.08 -12.76 -8.82
N ALA A 307 16.43 -13.77 -9.63
CA ALA A 307 16.65 -15.14 -9.15
C ALA A 307 17.83 -15.26 -8.19
N GLU A 308 18.83 -14.37 -8.30
CA GLU A 308 20.10 -14.44 -7.56
C GLU A 308 20.14 -13.50 -6.33
N TYR A 309 19.09 -12.69 -6.11
CA TYR A 309 19.00 -11.78 -4.96
C TYR A 309 18.57 -12.50 -3.66
N HIS A 310 19.07 -12.02 -2.52
CA HIS A 310 18.66 -12.51 -1.22
C HIS A 310 17.25 -12.02 -0.84
N LEU A 311 16.30 -12.95 -0.62
CA LEU A 311 14.97 -12.65 -0.07
C LEU A 311 15.07 -12.29 1.43
N ALA A 312 15.02 -11.00 1.73
CA ALA A 312 15.17 -10.47 3.08
C ALA A 312 13.85 -10.34 3.87
N GLU A 313 12.73 -10.07 3.19
CA GLU A 313 11.43 -9.88 3.87
C GLU A 313 10.23 -10.31 3.02
N VAL A 314 9.18 -10.82 3.67
CA VAL A 314 7.84 -11.05 3.10
C VAL A 314 6.81 -10.30 3.96
N SER A 315 6.41 -9.11 3.51
CA SER A 315 5.48 -8.23 4.22
C SER A 315 4.06 -8.29 3.63
N VAL A 316 3.05 -7.99 4.46
CA VAL A 316 1.63 -7.93 4.07
C VAL A 316 1.02 -6.65 4.62
N GLY A 317 0.42 -5.84 3.74
CA GLY A 317 -0.18 -4.55 4.08
C GLY A 317 -1.63 -4.45 3.63
N PHE A 318 -2.40 -3.60 4.31
CA PHE A 318 -3.82 -3.37 4.05
C PHE A 318 -4.00 -1.96 3.49
N ARG A 319 -4.16 -1.86 2.16
CA ARG A 319 -4.43 -0.59 1.47
C ARG A 319 -5.86 -0.15 1.82
N PRO A 320 -6.09 1.11 2.24
CA PRO A 320 -7.42 1.62 2.50
C PRO A 320 -8.14 1.89 1.18
N GLY A 321 -8.86 0.89 0.66
CA GLY A 321 -9.66 1.01 -0.55
C GLY A 321 -11.03 1.62 -0.27
N THR A 322 -11.61 2.27 -1.27
CA THR A 322 -12.99 2.79 -1.30
C THR A 322 -13.80 2.03 -2.36
N PRO A 323 -15.12 2.27 -2.51
CA PRO A 323 -15.92 1.66 -3.58
C PRO A 323 -15.54 2.14 -5.00
N ASP A 324 -15.00 3.36 -5.12
CA ASP A 324 -14.59 4.00 -6.38
C ASP A 324 -13.08 4.18 -6.51
N ASN A 325 -12.30 3.61 -5.58
CA ASN A 325 -10.84 3.78 -5.43
C ASN A 325 -10.34 5.22 -5.22
N LEU A 326 -11.21 6.24 -5.24
CA LEU A 326 -10.87 7.63 -4.98
C LEU A 326 -10.77 7.89 -3.46
N PRO A 327 -9.87 8.77 -3.00
CA PRO A 327 -9.72 9.04 -1.58
C PRO A 327 -10.94 9.73 -0.95
N LEU A 328 -10.98 9.71 0.37
CA LEU A 328 -11.97 10.41 1.21
C LEU A 328 -11.25 11.61 1.86
N ILE A 329 -11.36 12.79 1.23
CA ILE A 329 -10.73 14.03 1.67
C ILE A 329 -11.80 15.12 1.70
N GLY A 330 -12.01 15.76 2.85
CA GLY A 330 -13.04 16.80 2.99
C GLY A 330 -13.67 16.87 4.37
N ARG A 331 -14.48 17.90 4.62
CA ARG A 331 -15.28 18.02 5.84
C ARG A 331 -16.44 17.02 5.85
N LEU A 332 -16.55 16.31 6.95
CA LEU A 332 -17.75 15.55 7.31
C LEU A 332 -18.75 16.48 8.01
N ASP A 333 -18.25 17.29 8.95
CA ASP A 333 -19.01 18.28 9.71
C ASP A 333 -18.14 19.53 10.06
N LYS A 334 -18.62 20.38 10.97
CA LYS A 334 -17.93 21.63 11.40
C LYS A 334 -16.60 21.38 12.14
N ARG A 335 -16.42 20.19 12.70
CA ARG A 335 -15.30 19.75 13.52
C ARG A 335 -14.46 18.68 12.83
N THR A 336 -15.09 17.76 12.11
CA THR A 336 -14.42 16.55 11.59
C THR A 336 -14.06 16.64 10.10
N VAL A 337 -12.81 16.30 9.78
CA VAL A 337 -12.26 16.17 8.42
C VAL A 337 -11.86 14.71 8.18
N ALA A 338 -12.16 14.16 6.99
CA ALA A 338 -11.61 12.89 6.53
C ALA A 338 -10.31 13.12 5.74
N ALA A 339 -9.33 12.22 5.89
CA ALA A 339 -8.09 12.17 5.12
C ALA A 339 -7.63 10.70 4.96
N THR A 340 -8.43 9.88 4.28
CA THR A 340 -8.22 8.42 4.19
C THR A 340 -8.61 7.88 2.81
N GLY A 341 -8.60 6.56 2.60
CA GLY A 341 -9.11 5.93 1.37
C GLY A 341 -8.16 5.98 0.15
N HIS A 342 -6.90 6.41 0.32
CA HIS A 342 -5.92 6.59 -0.77
C HIS A 342 -5.48 5.31 -1.51
N TYR A 343 -6.00 4.15 -1.12
CA TYR A 343 -5.75 2.85 -1.74
C TYR A 343 -4.26 2.56 -2.05
N ARG A 344 -3.87 2.51 -3.34
CA ARG A 344 -2.49 2.28 -3.81
C ARG A 344 -1.62 3.54 -3.73
N ASN A 345 -2.20 4.71 -3.96
CA ASN A 345 -1.51 5.98 -4.18
C ASN A 345 -1.17 6.72 -2.86
N GLY A 346 -1.37 6.09 -1.69
CA GLY A 346 -1.23 6.72 -0.37
C GLY A 346 0.17 7.21 0.02
N ILE A 347 1.21 6.91 -0.78
CA ILE A 347 2.52 7.59 -0.68
C ILE A 347 2.58 8.75 -1.66
N ALA A 348 2.32 8.51 -2.96
CA ALA A 348 2.30 9.54 -3.99
C ALA A 348 1.49 10.78 -3.58
N LEU A 349 0.35 10.60 -2.90
CA LEU A 349 -0.60 11.63 -2.48
C LEU A 349 -0.26 12.34 -1.14
N ILE A 350 0.89 12.08 -0.51
CA ILE A 350 1.25 12.68 0.79
C ILE A 350 1.29 14.22 0.73
N PRO A 351 2.07 14.88 -0.16
CA PRO A 351 2.16 16.34 -0.21
C PRO A 351 0.81 17.03 -0.43
N ALA A 352 0.05 16.62 -1.46
CA ALA A 352 -1.21 17.27 -1.78
C ALA A 352 -2.30 16.99 -0.74
N THR A 353 -2.36 15.80 -0.13
CA THR A 353 -3.30 15.54 0.98
C THR A 353 -2.98 16.42 2.19
N ALA A 354 -1.69 16.57 2.54
CA ALA A 354 -1.30 17.40 3.68
C ALA A 354 -1.62 18.89 3.46
N ALA A 355 -1.36 19.41 2.26
CA ALA A 355 -1.71 20.78 1.88
C ALA A 355 -3.24 21.00 1.86
N ALA A 356 -4.00 20.10 1.23
CA ALA A 356 -5.45 20.17 1.14
C ALA A 356 -6.13 20.15 2.52
N VAL A 357 -5.69 19.27 3.42
CA VAL A 357 -6.25 19.19 4.79
C VAL A 357 -5.85 20.40 5.63
N ALA A 358 -4.62 20.91 5.52
CA ALA A 358 -4.22 22.15 6.18
C ALA A 358 -5.09 23.33 5.71
N ALA A 359 -5.38 23.42 4.42
CA ALA A 359 -6.26 24.44 3.86
C ALA A 359 -7.73 24.31 4.35
N LEU A 360 -8.27 23.08 4.44
CA LEU A 360 -9.60 22.84 5.06
C LEU A 360 -9.64 23.28 6.53
N LEU A 361 -8.61 22.96 7.31
CA LEU A 361 -8.47 23.36 8.71
C LEU A 361 -8.39 24.90 8.86
N SER A 362 -7.82 25.59 7.87
CA SER A 362 -7.83 27.05 7.73
C SER A 362 -9.13 27.63 7.14
N GLY A 363 -10.15 26.81 6.87
CA GLY A 363 -11.47 27.24 6.37
C GLY A 363 -11.60 27.38 4.85
N ASN A 364 -10.60 26.95 4.06
CA ASN A 364 -10.68 26.94 2.59
C ASN A 364 -11.33 25.64 2.08
N GLU A 365 -12.66 25.59 2.11
CA GLU A 365 -13.47 24.46 1.61
C GLU A 365 -13.28 24.15 0.12
N LYS A 366 -12.63 25.03 -0.66
CA LYS A 366 -12.36 24.82 -2.10
C LYS A 366 -11.03 24.12 -2.38
N ALA A 367 -10.25 23.78 -1.35
CA ALA A 367 -8.93 23.16 -1.49
C ALA A 367 -8.97 21.66 -1.87
N VAL A 368 -10.14 21.09 -2.16
CA VAL A 368 -10.30 19.66 -2.50
C VAL A 368 -11.22 19.48 -3.70
N PRO A 369 -10.87 18.64 -4.69
CA PRO A 369 -11.79 18.21 -5.73
C PRO A 369 -13.07 17.58 -5.15
N ALA A 370 -14.24 18.01 -5.65
CA ALA A 370 -15.53 17.52 -5.16
C ALA A 370 -15.72 15.99 -5.28
N ALA A 371 -14.98 15.33 -6.18
CA ALA A 371 -14.95 13.88 -6.32
C ALA A 371 -14.40 13.16 -5.07
N PHE A 372 -13.64 13.83 -4.20
CA PHE A 372 -13.07 13.23 -2.98
C PHE A 372 -13.93 13.48 -1.73
N ASP A 373 -15.03 14.23 -1.84
CA ASP A 373 -15.93 14.53 -0.70
C ASP A 373 -16.30 13.22 0.01
N PRO A 374 -16.01 13.08 1.33
CA PRO A 374 -16.24 11.84 2.05
C PRO A 374 -17.73 11.50 2.18
N ARG A 375 -18.62 12.48 1.99
CA ARG A 375 -20.08 12.34 2.11
C ARG A 375 -20.74 11.88 0.79
N ARG A 376 -19.97 11.66 -0.29
CA ARG A 376 -20.49 11.22 -1.59
C ARG A 376 -21.18 9.85 -1.57
N PHE A 377 -20.87 9.03 -0.55
CA PHE A 377 -21.56 7.76 -0.28
C PHE A 377 -22.77 7.90 0.66
N GLY A 378 -23.19 9.13 0.98
CA GLY A 378 -24.33 9.44 1.83
C GLY A 378 -23.98 9.61 3.32
N GLN A 379 -25.00 9.96 4.10
CA GLN A 379 -24.98 9.95 5.56
C GLN A 379 -25.92 8.83 6.02
N VAL A 380 -25.50 8.00 6.98
CA VAL A 380 -26.41 7.00 7.57
C VAL A 380 -27.33 7.73 8.54
N LYS A 381 -28.51 8.15 8.06
CA LYS A 381 -29.58 8.57 8.95
C LYS A 381 -30.04 7.34 9.74
N ASP A 382 -29.70 7.33 11.03
CA ASP A 382 -30.09 6.27 11.95
C ASP A 382 -31.61 6.10 11.93
N ARG A 383 -32.06 4.95 11.41
CA ARG A 383 -33.48 4.65 11.23
C ARG A 383 -34.01 4.08 12.52
N ARG A 384 -34.68 4.93 13.31
CA ARG A 384 -35.50 4.50 14.46
C ARG A 384 -36.28 3.22 14.12
N PRO A 385 -36.05 2.10 14.82
CA PRO A 385 -36.97 0.98 14.82
C PRO A 385 -38.13 1.35 15.76
N ASP A 386 -39.10 2.12 15.26
CA ASP A 386 -40.26 2.52 16.06
C ASP A 386 -41.59 2.51 15.28
N ASP A 387 -42.61 2.13 16.03
CA ASP A 387 -44.03 1.89 15.78
C ASP A 387 -44.50 1.01 14.60
N SER A 388 -45.53 0.26 14.96
CA SER A 388 -46.32 -0.74 14.25
C SER A 388 -46.68 -0.43 12.79
N ARG A 389 -46.17 -1.27 11.91
CA ARG A 389 -47.01 -1.89 10.87
C ARG A 389 -47.30 -3.32 11.29
N ARG A 390 -48.56 -3.60 11.59
CA ARG A 390 -49.05 -4.96 11.82
C ARG A 390 -48.73 -5.80 10.60
N PHE A 391 -48.13 -6.98 10.81
CA PHE A 391 -48.26 -8.07 9.85
C PHE A 391 -49.71 -8.57 9.95
N GLU A 392 -50.61 -7.92 9.21
CA GLU A 392 -51.89 -8.53 8.87
C GLU A 392 -51.58 -9.78 8.06
N ARG A 393 -51.88 -10.96 8.64
CA ARG A 393 -51.79 -12.22 7.91
C ARG A 393 -52.81 -12.15 6.76
N PRO A 394 -52.40 -12.40 5.51
CA PRO A 394 -53.38 -12.61 4.45
C PRO A 394 -54.29 -13.78 4.83
N GLU A 395 -55.60 -13.57 4.75
CA GLU A 395 -56.56 -14.64 4.99
C GLU A 395 -56.42 -15.71 3.90
N LEU A 396 -56.39 -16.98 4.31
CA LEU A 396 -56.38 -18.12 3.39
C LEU A 396 -57.77 -18.28 2.79
N GLN A 397 -58.04 -17.60 1.68
CA GLN A 397 -59.24 -17.87 0.88
C GLN A 397 -59.14 -19.27 0.25
N HIS A 398 -60.25 -20.01 0.33
CA HIS A 398 -60.33 -21.41 -0.10
C HIS A 398 -60.20 -21.56 -1.62
N ALA A 399 -59.58 -22.66 -2.05
CA ALA A 399 -59.68 -23.20 -3.39
C ALA A 399 -60.25 -24.63 -3.31
N GLU A 400 -61.26 -24.94 -4.11
CA GLU A 400 -62.01 -26.20 -4.08
C GLU A 400 -61.58 -27.17 -5.21
N SER A 401 -61.57 -28.48 -4.91
CA SER A 401 -61.61 -29.68 -5.79
C SER A 401 -61.24 -29.59 -7.29
N VAL A 402 -60.18 -30.26 -7.81
CA VAL A 402 -60.11 -31.72 -8.18
C VAL A 402 -61.21 -32.12 -9.20
N PRO A 403 -60.91 -32.66 -10.42
CA PRO A 403 -60.12 -33.89 -10.74
C PRO A 403 -59.02 -33.69 -11.84
N SER A 404 -58.08 -34.59 -12.20
CA SER A 404 -57.89 -36.07 -12.19
C SER A 404 -58.39 -36.84 -13.43
N GLU A 405 -57.50 -37.21 -14.38
CA GLU A 405 -57.27 -38.61 -14.88
C GLU A 405 -56.30 -38.75 -16.10
N ALA A 406 -55.67 -39.94 -16.20
CA ALA A 406 -55.17 -40.69 -17.37
C ALA A 406 -54.07 -40.17 -18.36
N GLU A 407 -53.17 -41.10 -18.74
CA GLU A 407 -52.34 -41.10 -19.99
C GLU A 407 -53.18 -41.61 -21.20
N PRO A 408 -52.71 -41.52 -22.48
CA PRO A 408 -51.96 -42.68 -23.02
C PRO A 408 -50.99 -42.45 -24.24
N ALA A 409 -50.05 -43.40 -24.37
CA ALA A 409 -49.59 -44.06 -25.61
C ALA A 409 -48.71 -43.35 -26.67
N MET A 410 -48.05 -44.21 -27.46
CA MET A 410 -47.09 -43.91 -28.55
C MET A 410 -47.77 -43.76 -29.92
N GLN A 411 -47.10 -43.08 -30.85
CA GLN A 411 -46.96 -43.62 -32.22
C GLN A 411 -45.64 -43.21 -32.88
N THR A 412 -45.32 -43.84 -34.01
CA THR A 412 -43.98 -43.94 -34.61
C THR A 412 -43.91 -43.30 -35.99
N GLU A 413 -42.74 -42.83 -36.41
CA GLU A 413 -42.35 -42.89 -37.83
C GLU A 413 -40.84 -43.18 -37.99
N GLU A 414 -40.46 -43.80 -39.11
CA GLU A 414 -39.15 -44.44 -39.31
C GLU A 414 -38.58 -44.12 -40.71
N THR A 415 -37.33 -43.63 -40.78
CA THR A 415 -36.30 -43.98 -41.80
C THR A 415 -35.03 -43.12 -41.61
N GLY A 416 -33.80 -43.65 -41.71
CA GLY A 416 -33.37 -45.05 -41.67
C GLY A 416 -31.95 -45.27 -42.23
N ARG A 417 -31.16 -46.17 -41.61
CA ARG A 417 -29.88 -46.77 -42.10
C ARG A 417 -28.70 -45.76 -42.22
N ARG A 418 -27.43 -46.06 -41.92
CA ARG A 418 -26.65 -47.25 -41.45
C ARG A 418 -25.26 -46.70 -40.98
N THR A 419 -24.34 -47.36 -40.25
CA THR A 419 -24.10 -48.78 -39.88
C THR A 419 -23.38 -48.85 -38.50
N ALA A 420 -22.86 -50.02 -38.10
CA ALA A 420 -21.98 -50.26 -36.95
C ALA A 420 -20.51 -49.77 -37.20
N SER A 421 -19.55 -49.83 -36.27
CA SER A 421 -19.47 -50.61 -35.02
C SER A 421 -18.63 -49.96 -33.92
N ALA A 422 -18.92 -50.34 -32.68
CA ALA A 422 -18.05 -50.15 -31.52
C ALA A 422 -17.12 -51.36 -31.31
N LEU A 423 -16.11 -51.21 -30.45
CA LEU A 423 -15.89 -52.09 -29.29
C LEU A 423 -15.02 -51.42 -28.21
N GLN A 424 -15.08 -51.92 -26.97
CA GLN A 424 -14.33 -51.46 -25.80
C GLN A 424 -13.23 -52.49 -25.38
N PRO A 425 -12.33 -52.18 -24.40
CA PRO A 425 -10.98 -52.76 -24.38
C PRO A 425 -10.83 -54.13 -23.69
N ARG A 426 -9.65 -54.73 -23.86
CA ARG A 426 -9.11 -55.84 -23.04
C ARG A 426 -7.64 -55.61 -22.69
N ALA A 427 -7.13 -56.40 -21.74
CA ALA A 427 -5.82 -56.22 -21.10
C ALA A 427 -4.98 -57.53 -21.09
N ALA A 428 -3.77 -57.45 -20.51
CA ALA A 428 -2.73 -58.48 -20.42
C ALA A 428 -1.96 -58.72 -21.75
N GLU A 429 -0.73 -59.26 -21.78
CA GLU A 429 0.04 -59.99 -20.76
C GLU A 429 1.51 -59.49 -20.56
N ARG A 430 2.26 -60.13 -19.67
CA ARG A 430 3.74 -60.05 -19.51
C ARG A 430 4.43 -61.18 -20.30
N PRO A 431 5.76 -61.10 -20.48
CA PRO A 431 6.60 -62.10 -19.79
C PRO A 431 7.76 -61.47 -18.98
N ALA A 432 8.56 -62.29 -18.28
CA ALA A 432 9.64 -61.82 -17.39
C ALA A 432 10.79 -62.83 -17.20
N ALA A 433 12.04 -62.33 -17.17
CA ALA A 433 13.25 -62.90 -16.56
C ALA A 433 14.38 -61.83 -16.65
N GLY A 434 15.37 -61.72 -15.77
CA GLY A 434 15.65 -62.41 -14.50
C GLY A 434 16.63 -61.57 -13.62
N THR A 435 17.03 -62.08 -12.45
CA THR A 435 17.88 -61.37 -11.46
C THR A 435 19.19 -62.16 -11.19
N PRO A 436 20.26 -61.57 -10.60
CA PRO A 436 20.38 -61.63 -9.12
C PRO A 436 21.14 -60.48 -8.39
N ARG A 437 20.52 -59.98 -7.32
CA ARG A 437 21.06 -59.63 -5.98
C ARG A 437 22.54 -59.24 -5.78
N ARG A 438 22.74 -58.05 -5.19
CA ARG A 438 23.49 -57.71 -3.94
C ARG A 438 23.29 -56.20 -3.68
N GLY A 439 23.20 -55.65 -2.46
CA GLY A 439 23.11 -56.20 -1.11
C GLY A 439 23.40 -55.05 -0.10
N GLY A 440 22.67 -54.92 1.02
CA GLY A 440 22.87 -53.78 1.93
C GLY A 440 22.51 -54.04 3.41
N PRO A 441 23.00 -53.20 4.35
CA PRO A 441 22.49 -53.07 5.72
C PRO A 441 21.60 -51.82 5.86
N ARG A 442 20.33 -51.91 6.28
CA ARG A 442 19.82 -52.11 7.65
C ARG A 442 19.87 -50.85 8.54
N LEU A 443 18.68 -50.28 8.77
CA LEU A 443 18.37 -49.33 9.85
C LEU A 443 18.33 -50.05 11.21
N SER A 444 18.49 -49.27 12.30
CA SER A 444 18.25 -49.71 13.68
C SER A 444 17.39 -48.70 14.46
N ARG A 445 16.43 -49.25 15.23
CA ARG A 445 15.67 -48.64 16.34
C ARG A 445 16.22 -49.24 17.65
N ALA A 446 16.01 -48.75 18.87
CA ALA A 446 15.35 -47.58 19.46
C ALA A 446 16.17 -47.22 20.76
N GLU A 447 15.89 -46.31 21.70
CA GLU A 447 14.70 -45.90 22.50
C GLU A 447 15.09 -44.58 23.27
N PRO A 448 14.22 -43.93 24.08
CA PRO A 448 14.42 -42.54 24.54
C PRO A 448 15.07 -42.35 25.93
N VAL A 449 15.40 -41.09 26.25
CA VAL A 449 15.62 -40.56 27.62
C VAL A 449 14.74 -39.32 27.80
N ALA A 450 14.32 -39.04 29.03
CA ALA A 450 13.17 -38.19 29.35
C ALA A 450 13.51 -36.76 29.83
N ASP A 451 12.42 -36.03 30.08
CA ASP A 451 12.23 -34.76 30.79
C ASP A 451 13.25 -34.40 31.89
N GLY A 452 13.46 -33.08 32.07
CA GLY A 452 14.48 -32.51 32.96
C GLY A 452 14.50 -30.98 32.94
N GLY A 453 13.33 -30.34 33.05
CA GLY A 453 13.25 -28.87 33.05
C GLY A 453 13.84 -28.19 34.29
N GLN A 454 14.53 -27.07 34.10
CA GLN A 454 14.76 -26.09 35.17
C GLN A 454 14.87 -24.66 34.62
N ARG A 455 14.20 -23.73 35.30
CA ARG A 455 14.45 -22.28 35.17
C ARG A 455 15.59 -21.92 36.12
N LEU A 456 16.32 -20.82 35.88
CA LEU A 456 16.73 -19.83 36.90
C LEU A 456 17.59 -18.69 36.28
N THR A 457 17.12 -17.45 36.45
CA THR A 457 17.86 -16.21 36.81
C THR A 457 19.31 -15.95 36.34
N GLY A 458 19.53 -14.75 35.77
CA GLY A 458 20.78 -13.96 35.96
C GLY A 458 20.78 -13.21 37.32
N PRO A 459 21.58 -12.15 37.57
CA PRO A 459 22.43 -11.39 36.63
C PRO A 459 23.88 -11.12 37.11
N ALA A 460 24.73 -10.58 36.22
CA ALA A 460 25.88 -9.68 36.45
C ALA A 460 26.52 -9.40 35.06
N ALA A 461 26.93 -8.20 34.62
CA ALA A 461 27.62 -7.07 35.27
C ALA A 461 29.14 -7.29 35.45
N ALA A 462 29.93 -6.63 34.60
CA ALA A 462 31.39 -6.47 34.71
C ALA A 462 31.80 -5.15 34.05
N GLU A 463 32.60 -4.34 34.73
CA GLU A 463 33.03 -3.01 34.26
C GLU A 463 34.42 -3.02 33.60
N ALA A 464 34.68 -1.94 32.85
CA ALA A 464 35.95 -1.29 32.51
C ALA A 464 37.32 -1.96 32.78
N THR A 465 38.26 -1.71 31.86
CA THR A 465 39.51 -0.98 32.19
C THR A 465 40.12 -0.36 30.91
N MET A 466 40.58 0.89 31.01
CA MET A 466 41.33 1.63 29.98
C MET A 466 42.85 1.54 30.25
N PRO A 467 43.71 1.75 29.23
CA PRO A 467 45.06 2.25 29.45
C PRO A 467 45.26 3.67 28.89
N SER A 468 45.59 4.61 29.77
CA SER A 468 46.45 5.77 29.45
C SER A 468 47.91 5.37 29.71
N GLY A 469 48.94 6.07 29.21
CA GLY A 469 48.99 7.21 28.29
C GLY A 469 50.35 7.92 28.39
N ALA A 470 50.47 9.09 27.73
CA ALA A 470 51.62 10.02 27.78
C ALA A 470 52.93 9.51 27.10
N ASP A 471 53.88 10.37 26.71
CA ASP A 471 53.90 11.85 26.65
C ASP A 471 54.84 12.31 25.51
N GLU A 472 54.58 13.47 24.89
CA GLU A 472 55.61 14.51 24.65
C GLU A 472 54.97 15.81 24.11
N ARG A 473 55.66 16.94 24.29
CA ARG A 473 55.17 18.31 24.04
C ARG A 473 56.21 19.14 23.28
N VAL A 474 55.74 20.22 22.62
CA VAL A 474 56.25 21.62 22.71
C VAL A 474 55.45 22.44 21.67
N ASP A 475 54.58 23.40 22.00
CA ASP A 475 54.68 24.65 22.79
C ASP A 475 55.22 25.86 21.96
N ARG A 476 54.31 26.64 21.29
CA ARG A 476 54.05 28.07 21.58
C ARG A 476 53.16 28.85 20.59
N GLU A 477 52.62 29.97 21.10
CA GLU A 477 51.62 30.88 20.53
C GLU A 477 52.26 32.27 20.08
N PRO A 478 51.63 33.47 20.22
CA PRO A 478 50.93 34.12 19.08
C PRO A 478 51.22 35.64 18.87
N THR A 479 50.71 36.22 17.78
CA THR A 479 50.37 37.66 17.60
C THR A 479 49.35 37.79 16.45
N THR A 480 48.18 38.44 16.50
CA THR A 480 47.76 39.81 16.89
C THR A 480 48.21 40.94 15.97
N GLY A 481 47.28 41.61 15.28
CA GLY A 481 47.48 42.84 14.49
C GLY A 481 46.23 43.15 13.63
N ALA A 482 45.86 44.42 13.41
CA ALA A 482 44.56 44.79 12.82
C ALA A 482 44.54 46.11 12.02
N GLY A 483 43.55 46.24 11.12
CA GLY A 483 43.12 47.48 10.44
C GLY A 483 43.82 47.80 9.10
N ALA A 484 43.36 48.75 8.28
CA ALA A 484 42.02 49.36 8.14
C ALA A 484 41.99 50.30 6.90
N ALA A 485 40.84 50.40 6.20
CA ALA A 485 40.49 51.43 5.19
C ALA A 485 41.40 51.47 3.92
N GLU A 486 41.13 52.20 2.82
CA GLU A 486 39.97 53.04 2.40
C GLU A 486 39.96 53.26 0.86
N SER A 487 38.79 53.42 0.21
CA SER A 487 38.59 53.99 -1.16
C SER A 487 39.28 53.26 -2.35
N THR A 488 38.98 53.44 -3.65
CA THR A 488 37.94 54.12 -4.49
C THR A 488 37.85 53.28 -5.81
N SER A 489 37.06 53.51 -6.87
CA SER A 489 36.11 54.57 -7.29
C SER A 489 34.95 53.97 -8.14
N THR A 490 34.05 54.84 -8.60
CA THR A 490 32.93 54.57 -9.52
C THR A 490 33.31 54.64 -11.01
N HIS A 491 32.50 54.03 -11.87
CA HIS A 491 32.03 54.68 -13.11
C HIS A 491 30.67 54.12 -13.58
N GLU A 492 29.82 54.99 -14.10
CA GLU A 492 28.56 54.69 -14.78
C GLU A 492 28.79 54.46 -16.28
N GLU A 493 27.89 53.74 -16.96
CA GLU A 493 26.94 54.36 -17.93
C GLU A 493 25.81 53.39 -18.33
N ALA A 494 24.85 53.84 -19.15
CA ALA A 494 23.55 53.20 -19.40
C ALA A 494 23.20 53.12 -20.92
N ASP A 495 21.93 52.78 -21.21
CA ASP A 495 21.23 52.83 -22.50
C ASP A 495 21.77 52.02 -23.71
N SER A 496 21.15 50.86 -23.95
CA SER A 496 20.47 50.51 -25.22
C SER A 496 19.55 49.30 -25.07
#